data_AF-A0A836X1K9-F1
#
_entry.id   AF-A0A836X1K9-F1
#
_cell.length_a   1.000
_cell.length_b   1.000
_cell.length_c   1.000
_cell.angle_alpha   90.00
_cell.angle_beta   90.00
_cell.angle_gamma   90.00
#
_symmetry.space_group_name_H-M   'P 1'
#
loop_
_entity.id
_entity.type
_entity.pdbx_description
1 polymer ?
#
loop_
_entity_poly.entity_id
_entity_poly.type
_entity_poly.pdbx_seq_one_letter_code
_entity_poly.pdbx_strand_id
1 'polypeptide(L)'
;MLQKAVCVSRKSLPFGKLLLCLENNCGWKNRHIYGARSSVTSFNLKIDPRRQKFVRGVSDAHVAIERAISEEGLTRSAIAELLGVNKAVVTRALNGTSNITLKTITDLAWALDREFVIDLVRPSEFGNHNHTTVTSGGAISHFQTDAPPVSAGSQTRIKEAVG
;
A
#
# COMPACT_ATOMS: atom_id res chain seq x y z
N MET A 1 -10.11 -22.06 54.06
CA MET A 1 -10.60 -21.05 53.11
C MET A 1 -10.19 -21.47 51.70
N LEU A 2 -11.10 -22.09 50.95
CA LEU A 2 -10.90 -22.44 49.55
C LEU A 2 -12.08 -21.86 48.78
N GLN A 3 -11.77 -20.98 47.83
CA GLN A 3 -12.74 -20.24 47.05
C GLN A 3 -13.49 -21.16 46.09
N LYS A 4 -14.80 -20.89 45.98
CA LYS A 4 -15.77 -21.52 45.09
C LYS A 4 -15.48 -21.08 43.65
N ALA A 5 -15.56 -22.02 42.71
CA ALA A 5 -15.97 -21.72 41.34
C ALA A 5 -17.14 -22.66 41.00
N VAL A 6 -18.31 -22.04 40.86
CA VAL A 6 -19.58 -22.66 40.50
C VAL A 6 -19.55 -22.96 39.00
N CYS A 7 -19.69 -24.22 38.61
CA CYS A 7 -19.84 -24.63 37.21
C CYS A 7 -21.29 -25.09 37.01
N VAL A 8 -22.07 -24.29 36.29
CA VAL A 8 -23.48 -24.56 35.97
C VAL A 8 -23.59 -25.54 34.80
N SER A 9 -24.45 -26.52 35.03
CA SER A 9 -24.86 -27.65 34.20
C SER A 9 -25.74 -27.25 33.00
N ARG A 10 -25.54 -27.93 31.84
CA ARG A 10 -26.55 -28.69 31.05
C ARG A 10 -25.99 -28.99 29.66
N LYS A 11 -25.56 -30.22 29.37
CA LYS A 11 -26.35 -31.36 28.84
C LYS A 11 -27.05 -31.06 27.50
N SER A 12 -26.52 -31.59 26.40
CA SER A 12 -27.28 -32.38 25.41
C SER A 12 -26.36 -32.84 24.26
N LEU A 13 -25.79 -34.05 24.36
CA LEU A 13 -25.43 -34.85 23.19
C LEU A 13 -25.85 -36.30 23.47
N PRO A 14 -26.67 -36.92 22.59
CA PRO A 14 -27.18 -38.25 22.81
C PRO A 14 -26.16 -39.34 22.42
N PHE A 15 -26.09 -40.32 23.31
CA PHE A 15 -25.86 -41.75 23.05
C PHE A 15 -24.68 -42.19 22.17
N GLY A 16 -23.68 -42.77 22.85
CA GLY A 16 -22.88 -43.86 22.25
C GLY A 16 -21.39 -43.82 22.57
N LYS A 17 -21.03 -44.31 23.76
CA LYS A 17 -19.84 -45.17 24.05
C LYS A 17 -18.61 -44.94 23.15
N LEU A 18 -17.45 -44.56 23.66
CA LEU A 18 -16.61 -45.45 24.47
C LEU A 18 -15.40 -44.68 25.08
N LEU A 19 -15.02 -45.11 26.28
CA LEU A 19 -13.68 -45.13 26.87
C LEU A 19 -12.95 -43.80 27.20
N LEU A 20 -12.97 -43.53 28.51
CA LEU A 20 -11.80 -43.25 29.36
C LEU A 20 -10.44 -43.43 28.69
N CYS A 21 -9.68 -42.34 28.59
CA CYS A 21 -8.24 -42.32 28.84
C CYS A 21 -7.87 -40.90 29.30
N LEU A 22 -8.04 -40.67 30.61
CA LEU A 22 -7.29 -39.65 31.32
C LEU A 22 -5.93 -40.25 31.69
N GLU A 23 -4.94 -39.37 31.67
CA GLU A 23 -3.63 -39.48 32.32
C GLU A 23 -2.46 -40.13 31.55
N ASN A 24 -1.58 -39.21 31.15
CA ASN A 24 -0.14 -39.27 31.41
C ASN A 24 0.72 -40.20 30.55
N ASN A 25 0.78 -39.96 29.23
CA ASN A 25 2.05 -40.02 28.48
C ASN A 25 1.93 -39.52 27.02
N CYS A 26 1.54 -38.27 26.80
CA CYS A 26 1.84 -37.64 25.50
C CYS A 26 3.30 -37.16 25.51
N GLY A 27 4.22 -38.12 25.51
CA GLY A 27 5.60 -37.89 25.14
C GLY A 27 5.64 -37.46 23.67
N TRP A 28 5.40 -36.17 23.42
CA TRP A 28 5.85 -35.51 22.20
C TRP A 28 7.37 -35.48 22.25
N LYS A 29 7.98 -36.64 22.02
CA LYS A 29 9.40 -36.74 21.75
C LYS A 29 9.67 -35.80 20.59
N ASN A 30 10.43 -34.75 20.89
CA ASN A 30 11.22 -33.93 19.99
C ASN A 30 11.72 -34.77 18.81
N ARG A 31 10.94 -34.81 17.73
CA ARG A 31 11.46 -35.16 16.42
C ARG A 31 11.76 -33.84 15.76
N HIS A 32 13.02 -33.42 15.89
CA HIS A 32 13.64 -32.44 15.01
C HIS A 32 13.32 -32.83 13.56
N ILE A 33 12.39 -32.08 12.94
CA ILE A 33 12.24 -31.98 11.49
C ILE A 33 12.41 -30.50 11.15
N TYR A 34 13.59 -29.96 11.42
CA TYR A 34 14.04 -28.71 10.80
C TYR A 34 15.13 -29.09 9.81
N GLY A 35 14.72 -29.31 8.56
CA GLY A 35 15.62 -29.78 7.50
C GLY A 35 14.95 -29.98 6.14
N ALA A 36 13.63 -30.06 6.06
CA ALA A 36 12.93 -29.89 4.79
C ALA A 36 12.68 -28.40 4.57
N ARG A 37 13.68 -27.70 4.03
CA ARG A 37 13.45 -26.44 3.31
C ARG A 37 12.45 -26.81 2.22
N SER A 38 11.16 -26.54 2.45
CA SER A 38 10.15 -26.70 1.42
C SER A 38 10.68 -25.89 0.24
N SER A 39 11.10 -26.61 -0.81
CA SER A 39 11.29 -26.03 -2.12
C SER A 39 10.00 -25.30 -2.38
N VAL A 40 10.02 -23.97 -2.26
CA VAL A 40 8.86 -23.15 -2.56
C VAL A 40 8.69 -23.38 -4.04
N THR A 41 7.78 -24.28 -4.41
CA THR A 41 7.48 -24.54 -5.81
C THR A 41 7.05 -23.20 -6.37
N SER A 42 7.91 -22.63 -7.20
CA SER A 42 7.67 -21.33 -7.80
C SER A 42 6.52 -21.52 -8.79
N PHE A 43 5.30 -21.23 -8.33
CA PHE A 43 4.14 -21.24 -9.19
C PHE A 43 4.31 -20.06 -10.16
N ASN A 44 4.62 -20.37 -11.42
CA ASN A 44 4.59 -19.39 -12.49
C ASN A 44 3.12 -19.11 -12.83
N LEU A 45 2.52 -18.16 -12.11
CA LEU A 45 1.22 -17.62 -12.46
C LEU A 45 1.37 -16.85 -13.77
N LYS A 46 1.01 -17.50 -14.88
CA LYS A 46 0.83 -16.85 -16.17
C LYS A 46 -0.37 -15.91 -16.08
N ILE A 47 -0.11 -14.66 -15.71
CA ILE A 47 -1.12 -13.60 -15.74
C ILE A 47 -1.22 -13.11 -17.17
N ASP A 48 -2.43 -13.15 -17.73
CA ASP A 48 -2.72 -12.58 -19.05
C ASP A 48 -2.31 -11.09 -19.08
N PRO A 49 -1.47 -10.65 -20.05
CA PRO A 49 -0.96 -9.29 -20.09
C PRO A 49 -2.07 -8.24 -20.23
N ARG A 50 -3.16 -8.57 -20.94
CA ARG A 50 -4.32 -7.67 -21.07
C ARG A 50 -5.01 -7.47 -19.73
N ARG A 51 -5.26 -8.55 -18.98
CA ARG A 51 -5.81 -8.48 -17.61
C ARG A 51 -4.89 -7.68 -16.68
N GLN A 52 -3.57 -7.86 -16.79
CA GLN A 52 -2.63 -7.11 -15.97
C GLN A 52 -2.72 -5.60 -16.22
N LYS A 53 -2.81 -5.16 -17.48
CA LYS A 53 -2.97 -3.74 -17.84
C LYS A 53 -4.29 -3.17 -17.33
N PHE A 54 -5.38 -3.93 -17.45
CA PHE A 54 -6.68 -3.54 -16.91
C PHE A 54 -6.63 -3.33 -15.39
N VAL A 55 -6.09 -4.31 -14.65
CA VAL A 55 -6.01 -4.23 -13.18
C VAL A 55 -5.16 -3.02 -12.76
N ARG A 56 -4.02 -2.79 -13.41
CA ARG A 56 -3.18 -1.61 -13.14
C ARG A 56 -3.94 -0.31 -13.37
N GLY A 57 -4.60 -0.15 -14.51
CA GLY A 57 -5.35 1.08 -14.81
C GLY A 57 -6.48 1.34 -13.82
N VAL A 58 -7.20 0.30 -13.38
CA VAL A 58 -8.21 0.44 -12.32
C VAL A 58 -7.56 0.84 -10.99
N SER A 59 -6.45 0.20 -10.60
CA SER A 59 -5.72 0.56 -9.38
C SER A 59 -5.21 2.00 -9.41
N ASP A 60 -4.66 2.45 -10.54
CA ASP A 60 -4.15 3.81 -10.70
C ASP A 60 -5.27 4.85 -10.54
N ALA A 61 -6.44 4.60 -11.13
CA ALA A 61 -7.62 5.45 -10.96
C ALA A 61 -8.09 5.49 -9.49
N HIS A 62 -8.08 4.36 -8.79
CA HIS A 62 -8.42 4.29 -7.37
C HIS A 62 -7.48 5.13 -6.51
N VAL A 63 -6.16 4.98 -6.71
CA VAL A 63 -5.15 5.74 -5.97
C VAL A 63 -5.31 7.25 -6.23
N ALA A 64 -5.60 7.65 -7.47
CA ALA A 64 -5.83 9.05 -7.81
C ALA A 64 -7.05 9.63 -7.06
N ILE A 65 -8.16 8.89 -7.01
CA ILE A 65 -9.38 9.30 -6.30
C ILE A 65 -9.14 9.33 -4.78
N GLU A 66 -8.52 8.31 -4.19
CA GLU A 66 -8.24 8.27 -2.75
C GLU A 66 -7.33 9.42 -2.32
N ARG A 67 -6.34 9.75 -3.16
CA ARG A 67 -5.49 10.92 -2.96
C ARG A 67 -6.31 12.21 -2.98
N ALA A 68 -7.16 12.41 -3.99
CA ALA A 68 -8.02 13.59 -4.07
C ALA A 68 -8.96 13.72 -2.86
N ILE A 69 -9.57 12.61 -2.40
CA ILE A 69 -10.39 12.59 -1.18
C ILE A 69 -9.58 12.99 0.06
N SER A 70 -8.35 12.52 0.16
CA SER A 70 -7.46 12.83 1.28
C SER A 70 -7.03 14.30 1.28
N GLU A 71 -6.86 14.90 0.10
CA GLU A 71 -6.53 16.32 -0.07
C GLU A 71 -7.72 17.23 0.32
N GLU A 72 -8.94 16.90 -0.12
CA GLU A 72 -10.15 17.68 0.21
C GLU A 72 -10.69 17.41 1.63
N GLY A 73 -10.25 16.33 2.28
CA GLY A 73 -10.69 15.95 3.63
C GLY A 73 -12.17 15.52 3.70
N LEU A 74 -12.77 15.15 2.57
CA LEU A 74 -14.19 14.81 2.50
C LEU A 74 -14.48 13.39 2.99
N THR A 75 -15.57 13.25 3.74
CA THR A 75 -16.05 11.92 4.17
C THR A 75 -16.86 11.26 3.07
N ARG A 76 -16.91 9.92 3.08
CA ARG A 76 -17.74 9.14 2.11
C ARG A 76 -19.23 9.50 2.17
N SER A 77 -19.73 9.92 3.33
CA SER A 77 -21.11 10.42 3.50
C SER A 77 -21.30 11.77 2.81
N ALA A 78 -20.37 12.70 2.99
CA ALA A 78 -20.44 14.02 2.35
C ALA A 78 -20.43 13.89 0.82
N ILE A 79 -19.57 13.02 0.26
CA ILE A 79 -19.54 12.75 -1.18
C ILE A 79 -20.89 12.17 -1.66
N ALA A 80 -21.50 11.29 -0.88
CA ALA A 80 -22.80 10.71 -1.23
C ALA A 80 -23.93 11.75 -1.22
N GLU A 81 -23.90 12.69 -0.27
CA GLU A 81 -24.85 13.80 -0.18
C GLU A 81 -24.71 14.77 -1.36
N LEU A 82 -23.47 15.13 -1.73
CA LEU A 82 -23.18 15.97 -2.90
C LEU A 82 -23.69 15.36 -4.21
N LEU A 83 -23.55 14.04 -4.35
CA LEU A 83 -23.98 13.31 -5.54
C LEU A 83 -25.47 12.94 -5.53
N GLY A 84 -26.17 13.10 -4.40
CA GLY A 84 -27.54 12.65 -4.24
C GLY A 84 -27.71 11.13 -4.38
N VAL A 85 -26.67 10.35 -4.04
CA VAL A 85 -26.67 8.88 -4.15
C VAL A 85 -26.57 8.21 -2.78
N ASN A 86 -26.90 6.92 -2.72
CA ASN A 86 -26.76 6.16 -1.49
C ASN A 86 -25.27 5.96 -1.13
N LYS A 87 -24.90 6.18 0.15
CA LYS A 87 -23.55 5.95 0.70
C LYS A 87 -22.98 4.57 0.38
N ALA A 88 -23.82 3.53 0.28
CA ALA A 88 -23.39 2.18 -0.09
C ALA A 88 -22.80 2.12 -1.51
N VAL A 89 -23.33 2.92 -2.45
CA VAL A 89 -22.84 3.01 -3.82
C VAL A 89 -21.44 3.63 -3.82
N VAL A 90 -21.25 4.75 -3.14
CA VAL A 90 -19.94 5.41 -3.00
C VAL A 90 -18.93 4.49 -2.30
N THR A 91 -19.36 3.81 -1.24
CA THR A 91 -18.49 2.89 -0.50
C THR A 91 -18.04 1.72 -1.37
N ARG A 92 -18.94 1.14 -2.15
CA ARG A 92 -18.61 0.05 -3.08
C ARG A 92 -17.67 0.52 -4.19
N ALA A 93 -17.90 1.72 -4.72
CA ALA A 93 -17.05 2.33 -5.72
C ALA A 93 -15.64 2.58 -5.20
N LEU A 94 -15.47 3.07 -3.96
CA LEU A 94 -14.15 3.39 -3.39
C LEU A 94 -13.40 2.17 -2.86
N ASN A 95 -14.09 1.14 -2.36
CA ASN A 95 -13.43 -0.04 -1.79
C ASN A 95 -12.75 -0.96 -2.84
N GLY A 96 -12.90 -0.68 -4.14
CA GLY A 96 -12.23 -1.44 -5.21
C GLY A 96 -12.74 -2.88 -5.39
N THR A 97 -13.85 -3.25 -4.72
CA THR A 97 -14.46 -4.58 -4.85
C THR A 97 -15.34 -4.71 -6.09
N SER A 98 -15.65 -3.60 -6.75
CA SER A 98 -16.43 -3.56 -7.98
C SER A 98 -15.67 -2.84 -9.08
N ASN A 99 -15.95 -3.21 -10.33
CA ASN A 99 -15.44 -2.49 -11.50
C ASN A 99 -16.05 -1.08 -11.51
N ILE A 100 -15.22 -0.07 -11.23
CA ILE A 100 -15.64 1.32 -11.30
C ILE A 100 -15.84 1.70 -12.77
N THR A 101 -16.97 2.34 -13.07
CA THR A 101 -17.24 2.80 -14.44
C THR A 101 -16.65 4.18 -14.65
N LEU A 102 -16.40 4.54 -15.92
CA LEU A 102 -15.98 5.90 -16.28
C LEU A 102 -16.95 6.96 -15.74
N LYS A 103 -18.25 6.68 -15.83
CA LYS A 103 -19.30 7.53 -15.24
C LYS A 103 -19.05 7.79 -13.75
N THR A 104 -18.81 6.72 -12.98
CA THR A 104 -18.58 6.83 -11.54
C THR A 104 -17.32 7.63 -11.22
N ILE A 105 -16.25 7.47 -12.02
CA ILE A 105 -15.02 8.26 -11.85
C ILE A 105 -15.32 9.74 -12.10
N THR A 106 -16.03 10.07 -13.18
CA THR A 106 -16.39 11.45 -13.51
C THR A 106 -17.31 12.08 -12.46
N ASP A 107 -18.31 11.35 -11.98
CA ASP A 107 -19.19 11.82 -10.90
C ASP A 107 -18.37 12.14 -9.63
N LEU A 108 -17.43 11.25 -9.26
CA LEU A 108 -16.55 11.48 -8.11
C LEU A 108 -15.61 12.67 -8.33
N ALA A 109 -15.04 12.83 -9.51
CA ALA A 109 -14.18 13.98 -9.83
C ALA A 109 -14.95 15.30 -9.71
N TRP A 110 -16.17 15.35 -10.24
CA TRP A 110 -17.07 16.50 -10.08
C TRP A 110 -17.38 16.81 -8.62
N ALA A 111 -17.68 15.79 -7.80
CA ALA A 111 -17.95 15.97 -6.37
C ALA A 111 -16.73 16.42 -5.56
N LEU A 112 -15.52 16.22 -6.08
CA LEU A 112 -14.25 16.62 -5.46
C LEU A 112 -13.71 17.94 -6.02
N ASP A 113 -14.45 18.63 -6.89
CA ASP A 113 -14.02 19.84 -7.60
C ASP A 113 -12.69 19.64 -8.37
N ARG A 114 -12.54 18.47 -9.01
CA ARG A 114 -11.36 18.11 -9.80
C ARG A 114 -11.75 17.81 -11.25
N GLU A 115 -10.86 18.21 -12.16
CA GLU A 115 -10.95 17.85 -13.56
C GLU A 115 -10.37 16.45 -13.80
N PHE A 116 -11.07 15.64 -14.61
CA PHE A 116 -10.66 14.28 -14.93
C PHE A 116 -10.01 14.20 -16.32
N VAL A 117 -8.70 13.92 -16.37
CA VAL A 117 -7.91 13.85 -17.60
C VAL A 117 -7.46 12.41 -17.86
N ILE A 118 -7.62 11.93 -19.10
CA ILE A 118 -7.10 10.63 -19.56
C ILE A 118 -6.08 10.86 -20.67
N ASP A 119 -4.86 10.36 -20.46
CA ASP A 119 -3.81 10.31 -21.48
C ASP A 119 -3.43 8.87 -21.82
N LEU A 120 -3.26 8.59 -23.12
CA LEU A 120 -2.79 7.31 -23.63
C LEU A 120 -1.36 7.44 -24.13
N VAL A 121 -0.44 6.81 -23.41
CA VAL A 121 1.01 6.95 -23.61
C VAL A 121 1.61 5.61 -24.04
N ARG A 122 2.69 5.63 -24.83
CA ARG A 122 3.36 4.40 -25.25
C ARG A 122 4.01 3.71 -24.04
N PRO A 123 3.99 2.37 -23.95
CA PRO A 123 4.59 1.66 -22.82
C PRO A 123 6.09 1.95 -22.62
N SER A 124 6.82 2.33 -23.67
CA SER A 124 8.24 2.72 -23.60
C SER A 124 8.49 4.06 -22.91
N GLU A 125 7.46 4.92 -22.84
CA GLU A 125 7.51 6.27 -22.25
C GLU A 125 7.00 6.25 -20.79
N PHE A 126 6.18 5.24 -20.44
CA PHE A 126 5.80 4.93 -19.07
C PHE A 126 6.97 4.23 -18.36
N GLY A 127 7.98 5.00 -17.97
CA GLY A 127 9.13 4.50 -17.23
C GLY A 127 8.70 3.61 -16.05
N ASN A 128 9.30 2.43 -15.92
CA ASN A 128 9.17 1.60 -14.73
C ASN A 128 9.81 2.35 -13.55
N HIS A 129 9.05 3.20 -12.85
CA HIS A 129 9.45 3.81 -11.59
C HIS A 129 9.39 2.76 -10.47
N ASN A 130 10.30 1.79 -10.54
CA ASN A 130 10.67 0.89 -9.45
C ASN A 130 12.13 0.49 -9.67
N HIS A 131 13.02 1.48 -9.69
CA HIS A 131 14.42 1.27 -9.37
C HIS A 131 14.67 1.97 -8.05
N THR A 132 14.44 1.27 -6.94
CA THR A 132 15.20 1.56 -5.73
C THR A 132 16.65 1.30 -6.13
N THR A 133 17.40 2.34 -6.49
CA THR A 133 18.84 2.35 -6.32
C THR A 133 19.04 2.08 -4.84
N VAL A 134 19.15 0.82 -4.44
CA VAL A 134 19.93 0.48 -3.28
C VAL A 134 21.33 0.91 -3.68
N THR A 135 21.67 2.15 -3.34
CA THR A 135 23.05 2.61 -3.33
C THR A 135 23.74 1.72 -2.31
N SER A 136 24.27 0.59 -2.80
CA SER A 136 25.27 -0.22 -2.12
C SER A 136 26.31 0.77 -1.62
N GLY A 137 26.50 0.79 -0.29
CA GLY A 137 27.25 1.79 0.43
C GLY A 137 28.55 2.18 -0.26
N GLY A 138 28.77 3.49 -0.34
CA GLY A 138 29.89 4.12 -1.00
C GLY A 138 31.23 3.65 -0.45
N ALA A 139 32.19 3.57 -1.37
CA ALA A 139 33.58 3.77 -1.03
C ALA A 139 33.72 5.16 -0.40
N ILE A 140 34.17 5.19 0.85
CA ILE A 140 34.53 6.41 1.57
C ILE A 140 35.80 6.94 0.89
N SER A 141 35.67 7.87 -0.06
CA SER A 141 36.81 8.63 -0.55
C SER A 141 37.09 9.77 0.42
N HIS A 142 38.27 9.72 1.04
CA HIS A 142 38.90 10.82 1.76
C HIS A 142 38.68 12.16 1.06
N PHE A 143 38.04 13.11 1.75
CA PHE A 143 38.08 14.51 1.38
C PHE A 143 39.26 15.15 2.13
N GLN A 144 40.27 15.59 1.37
CA GLN A 144 41.38 16.37 1.89
C GLN A 144 40.86 17.76 2.27
N THR A 145 41.13 18.15 3.51
CA THR A 145 40.86 19.48 4.06
C THR A 145 41.97 20.41 3.60
N ASP A 146 41.75 21.18 2.54
CA ASP A 146 42.62 22.31 2.21
C ASP A 146 41.89 23.62 2.55
N ALA A 147 42.54 24.37 3.44
CA ALA A 147 42.07 25.60 4.06
C ALA A 147 41.76 26.72 3.05
N PRO A 148 40.87 27.68 3.40
CA PRO A 148 40.62 28.85 2.56
C PRO A 148 41.80 29.85 2.65
N PRO A 149 42.34 30.36 1.53
CA PRO A 149 43.23 31.51 1.57
C PRO A 149 42.44 32.78 1.86
N VAL A 150 42.85 33.45 2.93
CA VAL A 150 42.44 34.78 3.36
C VAL A 150 42.88 35.88 2.37
N SER A 151 41.93 36.75 2.02
CA SER A 151 42.03 38.21 1.73
C SER A 151 43.37 38.81 1.25
N ALA A 152 43.35 39.48 0.10
CA ALA A 152 44.12 40.72 -0.13
C ALA A 152 43.51 41.59 -1.25
N GLY A 153 43.15 42.86 -0.91
CA GLY A 153 43.07 44.12 -1.70
C GLY A 153 42.53 44.14 -3.14
N SER A 154 42.04 45.23 -3.75
CA SER A 154 41.74 46.63 -3.43
C SER A 154 41.48 47.30 -4.80
N GLN A 155 40.46 48.18 -4.92
CA GLN A 155 40.39 49.40 -5.79
C GLN A 155 40.70 49.24 -7.30
N THR A 156 40.02 49.81 -8.30
CA THR A 156 39.24 51.04 -8.52
C THR A 156 38.78 50.99 -10.00
N ARG A 157 37.73 51.73 -10.36
CA ARG A 157 37.76 52.79 -11.41
C ARG A 157 36.41 52.90 -12.13
N ILE A 158 35.68 53.92 -11.69
CA ILE A 158 34.58 54.57 -12.40
C ILE A 158 35.20 55.25 -13.64
N LYS A 159 34.59 55.09 -14.82
CA LYS A 159 34.70 56.05 -15.91
C LYS A 159 33.34 56.19 -16.60
N GLU A 160 32.80 57.40 -16.46
CA GLU A 160 31.77 58.01 -17.30
C GLU A 160 32.29 58.25 -18.73
N ALA A 161 31.38 58.16 -19.72
CA ALA A 161 31.31 58.91 -20.99
C ALA A 161 30.15 58.28 -21.80
N VAL A 162 28.97 58.90 -21.90
CA VAL A 162 28.56 59.90 -22.91
C VAL A 162 28.89 59.46 -24.34
N GLY A 163 27.83 59.25 -25.12
CA GLY A 163 27.80 58.96 -26.55
C GLY A 163 26.37 58.66 -26.97
#